data_AF-A0A3B0REW1-F1
#
_entry.id   AF-A0A3B0REW1-F1
#
_cell.length_a   1.000
_cell.length_b   1.000
_cell.length_c   1.000
_cell.angle_alpha   90.00
_cell.angle_beta   90.00
_cell.angle_gamma   90.00
#
_symmetry.space_group_name_H-M   'P 1'
#
loop_
_entity.id
_entity.type
_entity.pdbx_description
1 polymer ?
#
loop_
_entity_poly.entity_id
_entity_poly.type
_entity_poly.pdbx_seq_one_letter_code
_entity_poly.pdbx_strand_id
1 'polypeptide(L)'
;MQISLRHKHVQPWGLNEFEGETLEQVTLLKQNEVVGLDADRLEELYNQLGEASAEDVVCRALEELAVRLSHTERCYREIRITDMRKSARSLIAIAEQIGMLKLAQVAGDVTRCIDESDRVGLAATLARLLRLGERSLSEIWDLQDLSI
;
A
#
# COMPACT_ATOMS: atom_id res chain seq x y z
N MET A 1 14.98 -51.87 -38.13
CA MET A 1 15.38 -51.55 -39.52
C MET A 1 14.47 -50.40 -39.97
N GLN A 2 14.87 -49.12 -39.76
CA GLN A 2 15.35 -48.18 -40.81
C GLN A 2 14.20 -47.79 -41.78
N ILE A 3 13.83 -46.52 -42.09
CA ILE A 3 14.57 -45.26 -42.25
C ILE A 3 13.63 -44.02 -42.25
N SER A 4 14.12 -42.92 -41.65
CA SER A 4 13.96 -41.48 -41.93
C SER A 4 13.29 -41.01 -43.25
N LEU A 5 12.54 -39.89 -43.22
CA LEU A 5 12.99 -38.56 -43.71
C LEU A 5 11.86 -37.50 -43.77
N ARG A 6 12.27 -36.27 -43.44
CA ARG A 6 11.54 -34.98 -43.50
C ARG A 6 11.00 -34.68 -44.90
N HIS A 7 9.96 -33.85 -45.01
CA HIS A 7 10.05 -32.54 -45.70
C HIS A 7 8.77 -31.70 -45.53
N LYS A 8 8.97 -30.44 -45.12
CA LYS A 8 7.99 -29.34 -45.13
C LYS A 8 7.87 -28.74 -46.53
N HIS A 9 6.65 -28.34 -46.93
CA HIS A 9 6.32 -27.20 -47.83
C HIS A 9 4.78 -27.13 -47.93
N VAL A 10 4.04 -26.27 -47.21
CA VAL A 10 3.71 -24.84 -47.41
C VAL A 10 3.23 -24.46 -48.81
N GLN A 11 1.97 -23.94 -48.88
CA GLN A 11 1.46 -22.70 -49.50
C GLN A 11 -0.08 -22.89 -49.81
N PRO A 12 -0.90 -21.85 -50.10
CA PRO A 12 -1.34 -20.71 -49.27
C PRO A 12 -2.88 -20.44 -49.41
N TRP A 13 -3.36 -19.24 -49.04
CA TRP A 13 -4.75 -18.70 -49.10
C TRP A 13 -5.64 -19.16 -47.92
N GLY A 14 -6.06 -18.35 -46.96
CA GLY A 14 -6.19 -16.90 -46.85
C GLY A 14 -7.64 -16.60 -46.45
N LEU A 15 -7.90 -16.08 -45.25
CA LEU A 15 -9.04 -15.23 -44.89
C LEU A 15 -8.78 -14.65 -43.48
N ASN A 16 -9.10 -13.36 -43.33
CA ASN A 16 -8.83 -12.52 -42.16
C ASN A 16 -9.60 -12.98 -40.92
N GLU A 17 -8.94 -12.96 -39.76
CA GLU A 17 -9.60 -12.64 -38.51
C GLU A 17 -8.61 -11.90 -37.62
N PHE A 18 -8.95 -10.65 -37.26
CA PHE A 18 -8.22 -9.88 -36.28
C PHE A 18 -8.45 -10.52 -34.91
N GLU A 19 -7.63 -11.51 -34.56
CA GLU A 19 -7.45 -11.90 -33.16
C GLU A 19 -6.60 -10.81 -32.51
N GLY A 20 -7.27 -9.93 -31.77
CA GLY A 20 -6.60 -9.07 -30.81
C GLY A 20 -5.79 -9.97 -29.88
N GLU A 21 -4.47 -9.83 -29.91
CA GLU A 21 -3.58 -10.53 -29.00
C GLU A 21 -4.00 -10.20 -27.56
N THR A 22 -4.66 -11.15 -26.90
CA THR A 22 -4.87 -11.11 -25.46
C THR A 22 -3.49 -11.18 -24.82
N LEU A 23 -3.01 -10.04 -24.32
CA LEU A 23 -1.79 -9.95 -23.53
C LEU A 23 -2.04 -10.65 -22.17
N GLU A 24 -1.93 -11.98 -22.14
CA GLU A 24 -2.04 -12.81 -20.93
C GLU A 24 -0.75 -12.80 -20.10
N GLN A 25 -0.20 -11.62 -19.82
CA GLN A 25 0.75 -11.46 -18.73
C GLN A 25 0.44 -10.19 -17.95
N VAL A 26 -0.60 -10.26 -17.11
CA VAL A 26 -0.70 -9.37 -15.96
C VAL A 26 0.37 -9.82 -14.97
N THR A 27 1.59 -9.29 -15.11
CA THR A 27 2.61 -9.46 -14.08
C THR A 27 2.13 -8.73 -12.83
N LEU A 28 1.72 -9.49 -11.82
CA LEU A 28 1.35 -8.97 -10.51
C LEU A 28 2.60 -8.34 -9.89
N LEU A 29 2.74 -7.02 -10.06
CA LEU A 29 3.86 -6.26 -9.57
C LEU A 29 3.70 -6.11 -8.04
N LYS A 30 4.28 -7.05 -7.29
CA LYS A 30 4.29 -7.01 -5.82
C LYS A 30 5.26 -5.91 -5.39
N GLN A 31 4.79 -4.66 -5.33
CA GLN A 31 5.57 -3.56 -4.75
C GLN A 31 5.85 -3.90 -3.28
N ASN A 32 7.12 -4.16 -2.98
CA ASN A 32 7.61 -4.47 -1.63
C ASN A 32 8.19 -3.21 -1.02
N GLU A 33 7.31 -2.33 -0.56
CA GLU A 33 7.70 -1.15 0.20
C GLU A 33 7.59 -1.50 1.69
N VAL A 34 8.72 -1.42 2.40
CA VAL A 34 8.78 -1.59 3.85
C VAL A 34 8.53 -0.23 4.48
N VAL A 35 7.63 -0.19 5.45
CA VAL A 35 7.36 1.00 6.26
C VAL A 35 7.80 0.67 7.67
N GLY A 36 9.04 1.05 7.98
CA GLY A 36 9.56 0.98 9.33
C GLY A 36 9.26 2.27 10.09
N LEU A 37 9.20 2.16 11.41
CA LEU A 37 9.32 3.31 12.30
C LEU A 37 10.72 3.90 12.14
N ASP A 38 10.81 5.22 12.02
CA ASP A 38 12.10 5.93 12.04
C ASP A 38 12.75 5.76 13.42
N ALA A 39 13.87 5.05 13.47
CA ALA A 39 14.56 4.69 14.71
C ALA A 39 15.05 5.93 15.47
N ASP A 40 15.49 6.97 14.77
CA ASP A 40 15.97 8.22 15.39
C ASP A 40 14.79 8.95 16.05
N ARG A 41 13.60 8.91 15.42
CA ARG A 41 12.37 9.51 15.98
C ARG A 41 11.82 8.75 17.17
N LEU A 42 11.89 7.42 17.13
CA LEU A 42 11.56 6.60 18.28
C LEU A 42 12.52 6.88 19.43
N GLU A 43 13.83 6.91 19.17
CA GLU A 43 14.83 7.21 20.19
C GLU A 43 14.60 8.59 20.84
N GLU A 44 14.30 9.62 20.04
CA GLU A 44 13.91 10.94 20.55
C GLU A 44 12.66 10.88 21.44
N LEU A 45 11.62 10.15 21.02
CA LEU A 45 10.37 9.99 21.77
C LEU A 45 10.62 9.29 23.13
N TYR A 46 11.39 8.21 23.12
CA TYR A 46 11.76 7.46 24.31
C TYR A 46 12.65 8.28 25.26
N ASN A 47 13.57 9.08 24.72
CA ASN A 47 14.41 9.96 25.52
C ASN A 47 13.62 11.12 26.17
N GLN A 48 12.56 11.60 25.53
CA GLN A 48 11.75 12.71 26.05
C GLN A 48 10.72 12.28 27.10
N LEU A 49 10.08 11.12 26.90
CA LEU A 49 8.93 10.68 27.70
C LEU A 49 9.28 9.57 28.69
N GLY A 50 10.42 8.91 28.51
CA GLY A 50 10.74 7.65 29.17
C GLY A 50 10.00 6.48 28.55
N GLU A 51 10.51 5.27 28.80
CA GLU A 51 10.09 4.02 28.16
C GLU A 51 8.59 3.75 28.22
N ALA A 52 8.01 3.72 29.43
CA ALA A 52 6.59 3.40 29.61
C ALA A 52 5.63 4.41 28.95
N SER A 53 6.00 5.70 28.94
CA SER A 53 5.14 6.72 28.33
C SER A 53 5.31 6.77 26.82
N ALA A 54 6.50 6.48 26.29
CA ALA A 54 6.72 6.38 24.85
C ALA A 54 5.99 5.17 24.27
N GLU A 55 6.00 4.03 24.97
CA GLU A 55 5.27 2.83 24.57
C GLU A 55 3.75 3.06 24.51
N ASP A 56 3.15 3.70 25.53
CA ASP A 56 1.72 4.07 25.53
C ASP A 56 1.37 4.99 24.35
N VAL A 57 2.24 5.93 24.01
CA VAL A 57 2.06 6.83 22.86
C VAL A 57 2.10 6.05 21.54
N VAL A 58 3.08 5.15 21.38
CA VAL A 58 3.22 4.34 20.16
C VAL A 58 2.02 3.41 20.00
N CYS A 59 1.62 2.70 21.05
CA CYS A 59 0.47 1.78 21.02
C CYS A 59 -0.82 2.52 20.63
N ARG A 60 -1.14 3.63 21.29
CA ARG A 60 -2.32 4.44 20.96
C ARG A 60 -2.28 5.00 19.54
N ALA A 61 -1.12 5.44 19.08
CA ALA A 61 -0.97 5.93 17.72
C ALA A 61 -1.23 4.83 16.68
N LEU A 62 -0.78 3.60 16.92
CA LEU A 62 -1.02 2.46 16.03
C LEU A 62 -2.49 2.03 16.01
N GLU A 63 -3.14 1.98 17.17
CA GLU A 63 -4.58 1.72 17.26
C GLU A 63 -5.38 2.75 16.45
N GLU A 64 -5.09 4.03 16.67
CA GLU A 64 -5.75 5.14 15.95
C GLU A 64 -5.45 5.10 14.44
N LEU A 65 -4.24 4.69 14.06
CA LEU A 65 -3.86 4.50 12.66
C LEU A 65 -4.71 3.41 11.99
N ALA A 66 -4.87 2.26 12.65
CA ALA A 66 -5.67 1.13 12.15
C ALA A 66 -7.15 1.52 11.96
N VAL A 67 -7.72 2.24 12.93
CA VAL A 67 -9.09 2.76 12.87
C VAL A 67 -9.25 3.71 11.67
N ARG A 68 -8.28 4.60 11.44
CA ARG A 68 -8.35 5.58 10.34
C ARG A 68 -8.11 4.98 8.96
N LEU A 69 -7.26 3.97 8.83
CA LEU A 69 -7.11 3.23 7.58
C LEU A 69 -8.45 2.59 7.18
N SER A 70 -9.08 1.89 8.12
CA SER A 70 -10.41 1.28 7.93
C SER A 70 -11.48 2.32 7.58
N HIS A 71 -11.47 3.47 8.26
CA HIS A 71 -12.39 4.56 7.98
C HIS A 71 -12.18 5.17 6.58
N THR A 72 -10.93 5.35 6.16
CA THR A 72 -10.56 5.89 4.84
C THR A 72 -11.04 4.97 3.73
N GLU A 73 -10.83 3.66 3.87
CA GLU A 73 -11.33 2.65 2.93
C GLU A 73 -12.85 2.70 2.83
N ARG A 74 -13.56 2.74 3.97
CA ARG A 74 -15.02 2.82 3.98
C ARG A 74 -15.52 4.08 3.26
N CYS A 75 -14.92 5.24 3.54
CA CYS A 75 -15.29 6.49 2.88
C CYS A 75 -15.08 6.43 1.37
N TYR A 76 -14.02 5.75 0.90
CA TYR A 76 -13.80 5.52 -0.52
C TYR A 76 -14.92 4.67 -1.15
N ARG A 77 -15.31 3.56 -0.50
CA ARG A 77 -16.39 2.67 -0.98
C ARG A 77 -17.75 3.37 -1.00
N GLU A 78 -17.99 4.27 -0.04
CA GLU A 78 -19.23 5.07 0.08
C GLU A 78 -19.19 6.38 -0.73
N ILE A 79 -18.10 6.69 -1.44
CA ILE A 79 -17.90 7.94 -2.21
C ILE A 79 -18.02 9.20 -1.32
N ARG A 80 -17.65 9.09 -0.04
CA ARG A 80 -17.65 10.20 0.93
C ARG A 80 -16.33 10.97 0.89
N ILE A 81 -16.09 11.66 -0.22
CA ILE A 81 -14.80 12.30 -0.54
C ILE A 81 -14.33 13.30 0.54
N THR A 82 -15.24 14.11 1.08
CA THR A 82 -14.90 15.09 2.14
C THR A 82 -14.41 14.42 3.42
N ASP A 83 -15.04 13.31 3.81
CA ASP A 83 -14.66 12.57 5.01
C ASP A 83 -13.38 11.77 4.78
N MET A 84 -13.23 11.19 3.59
CA MET A 84 -12.01 10.52 3.15
C MET A 84 -10.80 11.48 3.24
N ARG A 85 -10.95 12.72 2.77
CA ARG A 85 -9.90 13.74 2.83
C ARG A 85 -9.49 14.06 4.27
N LYS A 86 -10.46 14.24 5.17
CA LYS A 86 -10.19 14.50 6.60
C LYS A 86 -9.47 13.31 7.25
N SER A 87 -9.91 12.10 6.93
CA SER A 87 -9.30 10.87 7.42
C SER A 87 -7.85 10.74 6.95
N ALA A 88 -7.60 10.92 5.64
CA ALA A 88 -6.27 10.86 5.05
C ALA A 88 -5.32 11.91 5.65
N ARG A 89 -5.77 13.15 5.83
CA ARG A 89 -4.95 14.20 6.46
C ARG A 89 -4.55 13.87 7.89
N SER A 90 -5.39 13.18 8.62
CA SER A 90 -5.03 12.81 9.98
C SER A 90 -4.15 11.58 10.06
N LEU A 91 -4.22 10.67 9.07
CA LEU A 91 -3.24 9.59 8.94
C LEU A 91 -1.83 10.16 8.79
N ILE A 92 -1.66 11.29 8.08
CA ILE A 92 -0.38 12.01 7.99
C ILE A 92 0.12 12.39 9.37
N ALA A 93 -0.70 13.11 10.15
CA ALA A 93 -0.31 13.62 11.46
C ALA A 93 0.08 12.50 12.44
N ILE A 94 -0.68 11.39 12.45
CA ILE A 94 -0.40 10.24 13.33
C ILE A 94 0.87 9.53 12.88
N ALA A 95 1.03 9.30 11.58
CA ALA A 95 2.21 8.65 11.04
C ALA A 95 3.48 9.47 11.33
N GLU A 96 3.42 10.81 11.23
CA GLU A 96 4.53 11.70 11.58
C GLU A 96 4.89 11.63 13.07
N GLN A 97 3.88 11.52 13.95
CA GLN A 97 4.09 11.46 15.40
C GLN A 97 4.95 10.27 15.83
N ILE A 98 4.82 9.13 15.15
CA ILE A 98 5.58 7.89 15.45
C ILE A 98 6.66 7.56 14.41
N GLY A 99 6.99 8.51 13.52
CA GLY A 99 8.09 8.35 12.57
C GLY A 99 7.79 7.44 11.36
N MET A 100 6.53 7.16 11.04
CA MET A 100 6.12 6.39 9.85
C MET A 100 6.08 7.28 8.59
N LEU A 101 7.20 7.91 8.26
CA LEU A 101 7.27 8.95 7.22
C LEU A 101 6.78 8.46 5.84
N LYS A 102 7.04 7.20 5.49
CA LYS A 102 6.59 6.65 4.22
C LYS A 102 5.07 6.52 4.15
N LEU A 103 4.42 6.16 5.26
CA LEU A 103 2.97 6.10 5.36
C LEU A 103 2.37 7.51 5.28
N ALA A 104 2.99 8.48 5.95
CA ALA A 104 2.60 9.89 5.89
C ALA A 104 2.66 10.43 4.45
N GLN A 105 3.73 10.13 3.71
CA GLN A 105 3.88 10.51 2.30
C GLN A 105 2.74 9.96 1.44
N VAL A 106 2.44 8.66 1.54
CA VAL A 106 1.39 8.04 0.71
C VAL A 106 -0.01 8.54 1.11
N ALA A 107 -0.27 8.84 2.39
CA ALA A 107 -1.50 9.52 2.81
C ALA A 107 -1.61 10.95 2.24
N GLY A 108 -0.47 11.64 2.09
CA GLY A 108 -0.36 12.90 1.36
C GLY A 108 -0.72 12.75 -0.12
N ASP A 109 -0.24 11.69 -0.78
CA ASP A 109 -0.57 11.38 -2.17
C ASP A 109 -2.08 11.16 -2.37
N VAL A 110 -2.72 10.43 -1.45
CA VAL A 110 -4.19 10.24 -1.43
C VAL A 110 -4.91 11.59 -1.32
N THR A 111 -4.46 12.45 -0.40
CA THR A 111 -5.06 13.79 -0.20
C THR A 111 -4.94 14.65 -1.46
N ARG A 112 -3.79 14.59 -2.13
CA ARG A 112 -3.55 15.31 -3.39
C ARG A 112 -4.43 14.80 -4.53
N CYS A 113 -4.56 13.48 -4.71
CA CYS A 113 -5.47 12.91 -5.72
C CYS A 113 -6.94 13.29 -5.47
N ILE A 114 -7.36 13.39 -4.20
CA ILE A 114 -8.69 13.92 -3.84
C ILE A 114 -8.83 15.37 -4.29
N ASP A 115 -7.85 16.21 -3.98
CA ASP A 115 -7.87 17.65 -4.28
C ASP A 115 -7.83 17.92 -5.80
N GLU A 116 -7.12 17.07 -6.56
CA GLU A 116 -7.03 17.12 -8.02
C GLU A 116 -8.21 16.44 -8.73
N SER A 117 -9.12 15.78 -7.99
CA SER A 117 -10.20 14.95 -8.55
C SER A 117 -9.72 13.82 -9.47
N ASP A 118 -8.49 13.35 -9.30
CA ASP A 118 -7.92 12.24 -10.05
C ASP A 118 -8.40 10.90 -9.46
N ARG A 119 -9.44 10.33 -10.09
CA ARG A 119 -10.04 9.06 -9.65
C ARG A 119 -9.11 7.86 -9.83
N VAL A 120 -8.25 7.87 -10.85
CA VAL A 120 -7.33 6.76 -11.13
C VAL A 120 -6.17 6.80 -10.14
N GLY A 121 -5.56 7.98 -9.97
CA GLY A 121 -4.54 8.22 -8.95
C GLY A 121 -5.05 7.93 -7.55
N LEU A 122 -6.29 8.31 -7.23
CA LEU A 122 -6.91 8.03 -5.93
C LEU A 122 -7.01 6.53 -5.65
N ALA A 123 -7.50 5.74 -6.60
CA ALA A 123 -7.60 4.30 -6.45
C ALA A 123 -6.22 3.64 -6.24
N ALA A 124 -5.23 4.07 -7.02
CA ALA A 124 -3.87 3.54 -6.95
C ALA A 124 -3.17 3.89 -5.62
N THR A 125 -3.24 5.16 -5.21
CA THR A 125 -2.61 5.65 -3.97
C THR A 125 -3.30 5.12 -2.72
N LEU A 126 -4.64 4.99 -2.72
CA LEU A 126 -5.36 4.35 -1.61
C LEU A 126 -4.98 2.88 -1.47
N ALA A 127 -4.95 2.12 -2.58
CA ALA A 127 -4.55 0.73 -2.54
C ALA A 127 -3.11 0.56 -2.02
N ARG A 128 -2.22 1.49 -2.37
CA ARG A 128 -0.85 1.54 -1.81
C ARG A 128 -0.88 1.84 -0.31
N LEU A 129 -1.65 2.83 0.14
CA LEU A 129 -1.77 3.21 1.54
C LEU A 129 -2.22 2.04 2.43
N LEU A 130 -3.27 1.31 2.00
CA LEU A 130 -3.79 0.17 2.76
C LEU A 130 -2.78 -0.96 2.86
N ARG A 131 -2.10 -1.31 1.75
CA ARG A 131 -1.04 -2.33 1.77
C ARG A 131 0.12 -1.95 2.68
N LEU A 132 0.49 -0.67 2.73
CA LEU A 132 1.55 -0.19 3.62
C LEU A 132 1.12 -0.23 5.08
N GLY A 133 -0.11 0.21 5.37
CA GLY A 133 -0.68 0.20 6.71
C GLY A 133 -0.80 -1.21 7.29
N GLU A 134 -1.37 -2.15 6.54
CA GLU A 134 -1.49 -3.56 6.95
C GLU A 134 -0.14 -4.19 7.28
N ARG A 135 0.88 -3.95 6.45
CA ARG A 135 2.23 -4.47 6.69
C ARG A 135 2.90 -3.83 7.89
N SER A 136 2.80 -2.51 8.04
CA SER A 136 3.40 -1.80 9.17
C SER A 136 2.82 -2.29 10.49
N LEU A 137 1.51 -2.48 10.53
CA LEU A 137 0.84 -3.04 11.71
C LEU A 137 1.35 -4.46 11.94
N SER A 138 1.33 -5.35 10.94
CA SER A 138 1.83 -6.73 11.09
C SER A 138 3.27 -6.78 11.60
N GLU A 139 4.18 -5.98 11.06
CA GLU A 139 5.61 -5.97 11.44
C GLU A 139 5.83 -5.48 12.88
N ILE A 140 5.03 -4.52 13.36
CA ILE A 140 5.13 -4.03 14.75
C ILE A 140 4.52 -5.03 15.73
N TRP A 141 3.42 -5.70 15.36
CA TRP A 141 2.81 -6.74 16.19
C TRP A 141 3.70 -8.00 16.28
N ASP A 142 4.40 -8.38 15.20
CA ASP A 142 5.35 -9.51 15.20
C ASP A 142 6.56 -9.27 16.14
N LEU A 143 6.89 -8.01 16.45
CA LEU A 143 7.94 -7.68 17.43
C LEU A 143 7.47 -7.82 18.89
N GLN A 144 6.17 -7.65 19.17
CA GLN A 144 5.60 -7.81 20.52
C GLN A 144 5.39 -9.28 20.91
N ASP A 145 5.16 -10.18 19.94
CA ASP A 145 5.01 -11.63 20.20
C ASP A 145 6.33 -12.35 20.57
N LEU A 146 7.47 -11.66 20.49
CA LEU A 146 8.79 -12.19 20.83
C LEU A 146 9.27 -11.84 22.25
N SER A 147 8.48 -11.13 23.06
CA SER A 147 8.83 -10.77 24.44
C SER A 147 8.23 -11.73 25.49
N ILE A 148 8.34 -13.05 25.28
CA ILE A 148 8.03 -14.07 26.31
C ILE A 148 9.30 -14.49 27.05
#